data_AF-A0A2E9MC05-F1
#
_entry.id   AF-A0A2E9MC05-F1
#
_cell.length_a   1.000
_cell.length_b   1.000
_cell.length_c   1.000
_cell.angle_alpha   90.00
_cell.angle_beta   90.00
_cell.angle_gamma   90.00
#
_symmetry.space_group_name_H-M   'P 1'
#
loop_
_entity.id
_entity.type
_entity.pdbx_description
1 polymer ?
#
loop_
_entity_poly.entity_id
_entity_poly.type
_entity_poly.pdbx_seq_one_letter_code
_entity_poly.pdbx_strand_id
1 'polypeptide(L)'
;MAKILRFPTGEPNAGEEASTAEATSAAEGAPHAEEGSSTDELRSEDLAGVGSLDDVVTIEPDVLEDHPIDTDATAASGEPVMKPPKFGFTRVRRSRKKAKPEHQLDLFPEGKVLAFPAPALEPFEQALLRDEDGQVDGARDLYEAAIAAGDRVADSCSNLGIIDYHSDNVEAAFDCFRTALKHDQRHWESHYNLANLYFDTGQYDPARVHYELAAEIAPEFRNIFFNLGLALALQGDYGAAIEALSSYRHLAPGEEGEAAEDLLAVLRKTRQAAGPPDSE
;
A
#
# COMPACT_ATOMS: atom_id res chain seq x y z
N MET A 1 -3.68 -13.76 -4.42
CA MET A 1 -3.48 -12.53 -5.18
C MET A 1 -2.09 -12.08 -4.85
N ALA A 2 -1.26 -11.94 -5.89
CA ALA A 2 0.09 -11.46 -5.73
C ALA A 2 0.08 -9.99 -5.27
N LYS A 3 1.12 -9.60 -4.55
CA LYS A 3 1.40 -8.20 -4.26
C LYS A 3 1.86 -7.51 -5.55
N ILE A 4 1.80 -6.19 -5.49
CA ILE A 4 2.20 -5.32 -6.58
C ILE A 4 3.46 -4.56 -6.13
N LEU A 5 4.50 -4.61 -6.95
CA LEU A 5 5.73 -3.88 -6.71
C LEU A 5 5.42 -2.39 -6.74
N ARG A 6 5.60 -1.71 -5.60
CA ARG A 6 5.48 -0.26 -5.51
C ARG A 6 6.86 0.35 -5.51
N PHE A 7 7.13 1.24 -6.46
CA PHE A 7 8.26 2.15 -6.36
C PHE A 7 7.91 3.29 -5.43
N PRO A 8 8.90 3.95 -4.81
CA PRO A 8 8.70 5.27 -4.26
C PRO A 8 8.32 6.21 -5.43
N THR A 9 7.02 6.35 -5.69
CA THR A 9 6.52 7.48 -6.45
C THR A 9 6.92 8.71 -5.67
N GLY A 10 7.60 9.65 -6.32
CA GLY A 10 7.95 10.95 -5.73
C GLY A 10 6.70 11.74 -5.37
N GLU A 11 6.05 11.36 -4.27
CA GLU A 11 5.35 12.30 -3.44
C GLU A 11 6.42 13.23 -2.84
N PRO A 12 6.20 14.56 -2.78
CA PRO A 12 7.10 15.45 -2.08
C PRO A 12 7.01 15.12 -0.59
N ASN A 13 7.83 14.18 -0.13
CA ASN A 13 7.96 13.90 1.29
C ASN A 13 8.66 15.11 1.92
N ALA A 14 7.86 15.92 2.62
CA ALA A 14 8.35 17.00 3.43
C ALA A 14 9.18 16.40 4.57
N GLY A 15 10.50 16.48 4.43
CA GLY A 15 11.43 16.19 5.50
C GLY A 15 12.20 14.90 5.29
N GLU A 16 13.26 14.97 4.49
CA GLU A 16 14.53 14.35 4.84
C GLU A 16 15.65 15.03 4.06
N GLU A 17 16.61 15.58 4.80
CA GLU A 17 17.68 16.42 4.29
C GLU A 17 18.60 15.62 3.37
N ALA A 18 18.80 16.15 2.17
CA ALA A 18 19.77 15.66 1.20
C ALA A 18 21.20 15.75 1.79
N SER A 19 21.74 14.60 2.22
CA SER A 19 23.18 14.44 2.42
C SER A 19 23.84 14.27 1.06
N THR A 20 24.64 15.26 0.70
CA THR A 20 25.30 15.40 -0.59
C THR A 20 26.30 14.28 -0.86
N ALA A 21 26.22 13.69 -2.06
CA ALA A 21 27.20 12.78 -2.62
C ALA A 21 28.53 13.49 -2.94
N GLU A 22 29.65 12.95 -2.46
CA GLU A 22 30.97 13.13 -3.07
C GLU A 22 31.25 11.93 -3.99
N ALA A 23 31.02 12.10 -5.29
CA ALA A 23 31.56 11.24 -6.32
C ALA A 23 32.75 11.96 -6.98
N THR A 24 33.94 11.47 -6.70
CA THR A 24 35.20 11.91 -7.31
C THR A 24 35.29 11.33 -8.73
N SER A 25 35.44 12.21 -9.73
CA SER A 25 35.81 11.85 -11.10
C SER A 25 37.27 12.27 -11.35
N ALA A 26 38.09 11.37 -11.88
CA ALA A 26 39.46 11.63 -12.29
C ALA A 26 39.57 11.50 -13.82
N ALA A 27 39.83 12.60 -14.51
CA ALA A 27 40.46 12.64 -15.83
C ALA A 27 41.11 14.01 -16.09
N GLU A 28 42.45 13.98 -16.07
CA GLU A 28 43.51 14.82 -16.68
C GLU A 28 43.20 16.14 -17.42
N GLY A 29 44.05 17.16 -17.16
CA GLY A 29 44.51 18.12 -18.19
C GLY A 29 44.40 19.62 -17.89
N ALA A 30 45.45 20.23 -17.30
CA ALA A 30 45.65 21.68 -17.10
C ALA A 30 46.08 22.42 -18.40
N PRO A 31 46.37 23.77 -18.48
CA PRO A 31 46.48 24.77 -17.39
C PRO A 31 46.04 26.26 -17.70
N HIS A 32 46.12 27.11 -16.65
CA HIS A 32 46.23 28.59 -16.59
C HIS A 32 44.99 29.44 -16.96
N ALA A 33 44.59 30.55 -16.28
CA ALA A 33 45.24 31.49 -15.36
C ALA A 33 44.22 32.33 -14.53
N GLU A 34 44.68 32.87 -13.37
CA GLU A 34 44.37 34.17 -12.70
C GLU A 34 42.91 34.56 -12.34
N GLU A 35 42.52 34.71 -11.06
CA GLU A 35 42.75 35.75 -10.02
C GLU A 35 41.49 36.61 -9.77
N GLY A 36 41.19 36.88 -8.49
CA GLY A 36 40.20 37.88 -8.01
C GLY A 36 39.10 37.27 -7.12
N SER A 37 39.24 37.20 -5.79
CA SER A 37 39.15 38.28 -4.77
C SER A 37 37.71 38.54 -4.26
N SER A 38 37.61 38.79 -2.94
CA SER A 38 36.50 39.36 -2.16
C SER A 38 35.49 38.34 -1.58
N THR A 39 35.70 37.84 -0.34
CA THR A 39 35.26 38.39 0.97
C THR A 39 33.74 38.48 1.15
N ASP A 40 33.16 37.66 2.04
CA ASP A 40 32.37 38.24 3.15
C ASP A 40 32.30 37.28 4.35
N GLU A 41 32.79 37.78 5.48
CA GLU A 41 32.68 37.19 6.82
C GLU A 41 31.46 37.82 7.49
N LEU A 42 30.47 37.04 7.93
CA LEU A 42 29.58 37.48 9.02
C LEU A 42 29.17 36.33 9.93
N ARG A 43 29.91 36.24 11.04
CA ARG A 43 29.48 36.14 12.45
C ARG A 43 28.39 35.13 12.84
N SER A 44 28.85 34.18 13.64
CA SER A 44 28.14 33.46 14.71
C SER A 44 27.83 34.33 15.94
N GLU A 45 26.98 33.80 16.83
CA GLU A 45 26.53 34.24 18.18
C GLU A 45 25.22 35.10 18.14
N ASP A 46 24.12 34.82 18.85
CA ASP A 46 23.94 34.13 20.13
C ASP A 46 22.45 33.79 20.44
N LEU A 47 22.27 32.66 21.16
CA LEU A 47 21.36 32.39 22.30
C LEU A 47 19.81 32.32 22.18
N ALA A 48 19.32 31.07 22.30
CA ALA A 48 18.41 30.53 23.33
C ALA A 48 17.02 31.17 23.56
N GLY A 49 15.97 30.36 23.38
CA GLY A 49 14.59 30.70 23.78
C GLY A 49 13.59 29.55 23.66
N VAL A 50 13.65 28.64 24.63
CA VAL A 50 12.66 27.66 25.14
C VAL A 50 11.20 27.80 24.69
N GLY A 51 10.55 26.67 24.35
CA GLY A 51 9.07 26.58 24.35
C GLY A 51 8.51 25.32 23.71
N SER A 52 8.37 24.24 24.49
CA SER A 52 7.58 23.04 24.15
C SER A 52 6.09 23.37 24.25
N LEU A 53 5.28 22.97 23.27
CA LEU A 53 3.82 22.96 23.34
C LEU A 53 3.29 21.70 22.64
N ASP A 54 3.02 20.68 23.46
CA ASP A 54 2.03 19.65 23.17
C ASP A 54 0.65 20.29 23.39
N ASP A 55 -0.13 20.52 22.34
CA ASP A 55 -1.54 20.90 22.46
C ASP A 55 -2.43 19.81 21.82
N VAL A 56 -2.86 18.88 22.68
CA VAL A 56 -3.98 17.98 22.42
C VAL A 56 -5.27 18.74 22.73
N VAL A 57 -6.00 19.11 21.69
CA VAL A 57 -7.32 19.73 21.78
C VAL A 57 -8.31 18.72 22.36
N THR A 58 -8.85 19.01 23.56
CA THR A 58 -9.97 18.28 24.15
C THR A 58 -11.22 19.14 24.00
N ILE A 59 -12.23 18.62 23.30
CA ILE A 59 -13.51 19.29 23.08
C ILE A 59 -14.42 19.01 24.27
N GLU A 60 -14.88 20.06 24.98
CA GLU A 60 -15.93 19.95 26.00
C GLU A 60 -17.33 19.85 25.34
N PRO A 61 -18.27 19.04 25.87
CA PRO A 61 -19.63 18.98 25.34
C PRO A 61 -20.54 20.05 25.95
N ASP A 62 -21.36 20.63 25.07
CA ASP A 62 -22.37 21.67 25.30
C ASP A 62 -23.35 21.37 26.45
N VAL A 63 -23.66 22.43 27.20
CA VAL A 63 -24.65 22.47 28.28
C VAL A 63 -26.03 22.77 27.69
N LEU A 64 -26.96 21.81 27.80
CA LEU A 64 -28.39 22.01 27.52
C LEU A 64 -29.10 22.40 28.83
N GLU A 65 -29.63 23.62 28.87
CA GLU A 65 -30.51 24.12 29.93
C GLU A 65 -31.93 23.56 29.76
N ASP A 66 -32.47 22.91 30.79
CA ASP A 66 -33.87 22.46 30.83
C ASP A 66 -34.69 23.33 31.81
N HIS A 67 -35.76 23.92 31.29
CA HIS A 67 -36.76 24.69 32.05
C HIS A 67 -37.67 23.76 32.89
N PRO A 68 -38.12 24.20 34.09
CA PRO A 68 -38.96 23.36 34.95
C PRO A 68 -40.42 23.41 34.52
N ILE A 69 -41.05 22.23 34.46
CA ILE A 69 -42.52 22.09 34.37
C ILE A 69 -43.01 21.69 35.77
N ASP A 70 -43.70 22.61 36.43
CA ASP A 70 -44.53 22.33 37.60
C ASP A 70 -45.84 21.69 37.14
N THR A 71 -46.14 20.47 37.62
CA THR A 71 -47.52 20.00 37.77
C THR A 71 -47.68 19.27 39.10
N ASP A 72 -48.45 19.91 39.96
CA ASP A 72 -48.86 19.45 41.27
C ASP A 72 -50.12 18.58 41.10
N ALA A 73 -50.07 17.30 41.48
CA ALA A 73 -51.25 16.44 41.61
C ALA A 73 -50.97 15.18 42.45
N THR A 74 -51.13 15.34 43.76
CA THR A 74 -51.65 14.36 44.74
C THR A 74 -51.89 12.91 44.29
N ALA A 75 -51.12 11.95 44.83
CA ALA A 75 -51.65 10.69 45.38
C ALA A 75 -50.56 9.95 46.18
N ALA A 76 -50.82 9.75 47.46
CA ALA A 76 -50.04 8.90 48.33
C ALA A 76 -50.20 7.43 47.93
N SER A 77 -49.12 6.80 47.47
CA SER A 77 -48.85 5.38 47.68
C SER A 77 -47.36 5.16 47.44
N GLY A 78 -46.64 4.76 48.50
CA GLY A 78 -45.24 4.42 48.41
C GLY A 78 -45.08 3.07 47.72
N GLU A 79 -44.99 3.09 46.39
CA GLU A 79 -44.48 1.94 45.64
C GLU A 79 -42.99 2.16 45.35
N PRO A 80 -42.11 1.23 45.74
CA PRO A 80 -40.69 1.39 45.48
C PRO A 80 -40.45 1.33 43.96
N VAL A 81 -39.95 2.43 43.40
CA VAL A 81 -39.45 2.49 42.02
C VAL A 81 -38.33 1.44 41.89
N MET A 82 -38.65 0.29 41.30
CA MET A 82 -37.65 -0.73 40.97
C MET A 82 -36.71 -0.17 39.91
N LYS A 83 -35.46 0.08 40.29
CA LYS A 83 -34.38 0.37 39.33
C LYS A 83 -34.31 -0.80 38.35
N PRO A 84 -34.33 -0.56 37.02
CA PRO A 84 -34.20 -1.64 36.06
C PRO A 84 -32.89 -2.39 36.30
N PRO A 85 -32.86 -3.73 36.20
CA PRO A 85 -31.64 -4.49 36.43
C PRO A 85 -30.59 -4.02 35.42
N LYS A 86 -29.38 -3.73 35.92
CA LYS A 86 -28.23 -3.34 35.09
C LYS A 86 -28.07 -4.37 33.96
N PHE A 87 -28.20 -3.92 32.71
CA PHE A 87 -27.91 -4.75 31.56
C PHE A 87 -26.41 -5.08 31.60
N GLY A 88 -26.07 -6.35 31.77
CA GLY A 88 -24.70 -6.80 31.92
C GLY A 88 -24.61 -8.19 32.55
N PHE A 89 -23.49 -8.87 32.33
CA PHE A 89 -23.25 -10.20 32.87
C PHE A 89 -23.08 -10.14 34.39
N THR A 90 -24.05 -10.67 35.13
CA THR A 90 -23.87 -10.93 36.55
C THR A 90 -23.10 -12.24 36.72
N ARG A 91 -22.08 -12.26 37.59
CA ARG A 91 -21.38 -13.51 37.94
C ARG A 91 -22.35 -14.43 38.69
N VAL A 92 -22.95 -15.36 37.97
CA VAL A 92 -23.75 -16.44 38.56
C VAL A 92 -22.80 -17.43 39.23
N ARG A 93 -22.98 -17.67 40.54
CA ARG A 93 -22.26 -18.76 41.23
C ARG A 93 -22.63 -20.07 40.55
N ARG A 94 -21.62 -20.90 40.21
CA ARG A 94 -21.88 -22.24 39.65
C ARG A 94 -22.77 -23.03 40.61
N SER A 95 -24.02 -23.25 40.22
CA SER A 95 -24.93 -24.16 40.90
C SER A 95 -24.36 -25.58 40.79
N ARG A 96 -24.42 -26.37 41.87
CA ARG A 96 -24.12 -27.81 41.79
C ARG A 96 -25.07 -28.44 40.77
N LYS A 97 -24.54 -29.22 39.82
CA LYS A 97 -25.35 -29.98 38.83
C LYS A 97 -26.47 -30.70 39.59
N LYS A 98 -27.73 -30.32 39.36
CA LYS A 98 -28.87 -31.11 39.83
C LYS A 98 -28.83 -32.46 39.11
N ALA A 99 -29.13 -33.54 39.84
CA ALA A 99 -29.21 -34.88 39.27
C ALA A 99 -30.23 -34.88 38.11
N LYS A 100 -29.89 -35.57 37.01
CA LYS A 100 -30.75 -35.70 35.83
C LYS A 100 -32.09 -36.36 36.25
N PRO A 101 -33.25 -35.80 35.89
CA PRO A 101 -34.53 -36.46 36.12
C PRO A 101 -34.57 -37.81 35.37
N GLU A 102 -35.00 -38.88 36.03
CA GLU A 102 -34.95 -40.27 35.52
C GLU A 102 -35.69 -40.49 34.18
N HIS A 103 -36.58 -39.57 33.78
CA HIS A 103 -37.38 -39.66 32.55
C HIS A 103 -37.10 -38.56 31.53
N GLN A 104 -36.09 -37.72 31.75
CA GLN A 104 -35.72 -36.71 30.76
C GLN A 104 -34.87 -37.37 29.66
N LEU A 105 -35.44 -37.55 28.47
CA LEU A 105 -34.68 -37.98 27.30
C LEU A 105 -33.55 -36.97 27.05
N ASP A 106 -32.32 -37.47 27.11
CA ASP A 106 -31.17 -36.71 26.68
C ASP A 106 -31.00 -36.91 25.18
N LEU A 107 -31.55 -35.98 24.40
CA LEU A 107 -31.44 -36.00 22.93
C LEU A 107 -30.02 -35.66 22.44
N PHE A 108 -29.15 -35.15 23.33
CA PHE A 108 -27.78 -34.75 23.01
C PHE A 108 -26.82 -35.17 24.15
N PRO A 109 -26.65 -36.48 24.39
CA PRO A 109 -25.93 -36.99 25.56
C PRO A 109 -24.47 -36.58 25.56
N GLU A 110 -23.90 -36.36 24.38
CA GLU A 110 -22.54 -35.89 24.18
C GLU A 110 -22.52 -34.96 22.97
N GLY A 111 -22.32 -33.67 23.21
CA GLY A 111 -21.92 -32.75 22.15
C GLY A 111 -20.47 -33.05 21.79
N LYS A 112 -20.23 -33.80 20.72
CA LYS A 112 -18.87 -33.91 20.16
C LYS A 112 -18.57 -32.59 19.47
N VAL A 113 -17.59 -31.83 20.00
CA VAL A 113 -16.98 -30.76 19.22
C VAL A 113 -16.31 -31.45 18.05
N LEU A 114 -16.93 -31.37 16.87
CA LEU A 114 -16.27 -31.68 15.64
C LEU A 114 -15.27 -30.55 15.42
N ALA A 115 -14.05 -30.75 15.93
CA ALA A 115 -12.92 -29.99 15.45
C ALA A 115 -12.76 -30.41 13.98
N PHE A 116 -13.35 -29.65 13.09
CA PHE A 116 -12.83 -29.58 11.74
C PHE A 116 -11.39 -29.11 11.94
N PRO A 117 -10.36 -29.89 11.54
CA PRO A 117 -9.06 -29.27 11.40
C PRO A 117 -9.33 -28.03 10.55
N ALA A 118 -8.99 -26.85 11.06
CA ALA A 118 -8.86 -25.71 10.15
C ALA A 118 -8.05 -26.26 8.98
N PRO A 119 -8.48 -26.09 7.72
CA PRO A 119 -7.66 -26.51 6.60
C PRO A 119 -6.26 -26.00 6.92
N ALA A 120 -5.30 -26.92 7.04
CA ALA A 120 -3.94 -26.52 7.34
C ALA A 120 -3.61 -25.50 6.27
N LEU A 121 -3.36 -24.24 6.68
CA LEU A 121 -3.18 -23.15 5.74
C LEU A 121 -2.20 -23.62 4.68
N GLU A 122 -2.57 -23.49 3.42
CA GLU A 122 -1.67 -23.91 2.35
C GLU A 122 -0.38 -23.06 2.45
N PRO A 123 0.79 -23.57 2.01
CA PRO A 123 2.05 -22.87 2.19
C PRO A 123 2.01 -21.42 1.68
N PHE A 124 1.28 -21.14 0.59
CA PHE A 124 1.08 -19.78 0.08
C PHE A 124 0.33 -18.88 1.08
N GLU A 125 -0.73 -19.36 1.71
CA GLU A 125 -1.52 -18.58 2.67
C GLU A 125 -0.69 -18.26 3.93
N GLN A 126 0.12 -19.22 4.37
CA GLN A 126 1.07 -18.98 5.46
C GLN A 126 2.14 -17.96 5.07
N ALA A 127 2.67 -18.04 3.85
CA ALA A 127 3.65 -17.10 3.33
C ALA A 127 3.10 -15.68 3.32
N LEU A 128 1.87 -15.50 2.81
CA LEU A 128 1.20 -14.20 2.76
C LEU A 128 1.03 -13.58 4.15
N LEU A 129 0.62 -14.38 5.14
CA LEU A 129 0.47 -13.91 6.52
C LEU A 129 1.80 -13.44 7.13
N ARG A 130 2.89 -14.18 6.88
CA ARG A 130 4.24 -13.82 7.36
C ARG A 130 4.77 -12.56 6.69
N ASP A 131 4.53 -12.45 5.39
CA ASP A 131 4.91 -11.31 4.57
C ASP A 131 4.16 -10.03 5.00
N GLU A 132 2.88 -10.14 5.35
CA GLU A 132 2.09 -9.04 5.95
C GLU A 132 2.56 -8.62 7.35
N ASP A 133 3.07 -9.57 8.15
CA ASP A 133 3.67 -9.29 9.48
C ASP A 133 5.11 -8.75 9.39
N GLY A 134 5.64 -8.56 8.18
CA GLY A 134 7.02 -8.10 7.95
C GLY A 134 8.09 -9.15 8.21
N GLN A 135 7.70 -10.42 8.39
CA GLN A 135 8.61 -11.54 8.62
C GLN A 135 9.11 -12.09 7.28
N VAL A 136 9.90 -11.28 6.57
CA VAL A 136 10.32 -11.52 5.17
C VAL A 136 11.06 -12.84 4.98
N ASP A 137 12.01 -13.19 5.86
CA ASP A 137 12.77 -14.44 5.73
C ASP A 137 11.86 -15.67 5.84
N GLY A 138 10.95 -15.68 6.83
CA GLY A 138 9.98 -16.76 6.98
C GLY A 138 8.96 -16.81 5.85
N ALA A 139 8.61 -15.67 5.26
CA ALA A 139 7.75 -15.61 4.09
C ALA A 139 8.43 -16.19 2.84
N ARG A 140 9.71 -15.88 2.61
CA ARG A 140 10.50 -16.44 1.50
C ARG A 140 10.49 -17.97 1.54
N ASP A 141 10.86 -18.56 2.68
CA ASP A 141 10.89 -20.02 2.86
C ASP A 141 9.52 -20.66 2.54
N LEU A 142 8.43 -20.00 2.94
CA LEU A 142 7.07 -20.49 2.70
C LEU A 142 6.63 -20.31 1.25
N TYR A 143 7.01 -19.23 0.57
CA TYR A 143 6.77 -19.06 -0.86
C TYR A 143 7.53 -20.11 -1.68
N GLU A 144 8.78 -20.42 -1.32
CA GLU A 144 9.55 -21.52 -1.94
C GLU A 144 8.87 -22.88 -1.72
N ALA A 145 8.37 -23.13 -0.50
CA ALA A 145 7.61 -24.34 -0.19
C ALA A 145 6.30 -24.41 -1.00
N ALA A 146 5.61 -23.29 -1.20
CA ALA A 146 4.39 -23.20 -2.01
C ALA A 146 4.68 -23.54 -3.48
N ILE A 147 5.76 -22.97 -4.04
CA ILE A 147 6.23 -23.27 -5.40
C ILE A 147 6.52 -24.77 -5.54
N ALA A 148 7.25 -25.37 -4.58
CA ALA A 148 7.59 -26.79 -4.60
C ALA A 148 6.35 -27.70 -4.49
N ALA A 149 5.31 -27.26 -3.77
CA ALA A 149 4.05 -27.97 -3.63
C ALA A 149 3.09 -27.79 -4.82
N GLY A 150 3.39 -26.89 -5.75
CA GLY A 150 2.47 -26.51 -6.83
C GLY A 150 1.31 -25.61 -6.37
N ASP A 151 1.42 -25.03 -5.18
CA ASP A 151 0.41 -24.16 -4.58
C ASP A 151 0.57 -22.72 -5.09
N ARG A 152 -0.42 -22.28 -5.90
CA ARG A 152 -0.49 -20.93 -6.50
C ARG A 152 0.84 -20.44 -7.05
N VAL A 153 1.51 -21.28 -7.84
CA VAL A 153 2.90 -21.07 -8.27
C VAL A 153 3.15 -19.68 -8.86
N ALA A 154 2.24 -19.15 -9.69
CA ALA A 154 2.38 -17.82 -10.26
C ALA A 154 2.33 -16.71 -9.20
N ASP A 155 1.35 -16.75 -8.28
CA ASP A 155 1.27 -15.81 -7.16
C ASP A 155 2.53 -15.90 -6.27
N SER A 156 2.97 -17.12 -5.93
CA SER A 156 4.14 -17.39 -5.08
C SER A 156 5.44 -16.89 -5.69
N CYS A 157 5.69 -17.18 -6.97
CA CYS A 157 6.85 -16.67 -7.70
C CYS A 157 6.81 -15.13 -7.81
N SER A 158 5.64 -14.54 -8.03
CA SER A 158 5.49 -13.08 -8.11
C SER A 158 5.83 -12.41 -6.78
N ASN A 159 5.36 -12.96 -5.65
CA ASN A 159 5.65 -12.40 -4.33
C ASN A 159 7.12 -12.60 -3.94
N LEU A 160 7.71 -13.75 -4.26
CA LEU A 160 9.14 -13.99 -4.07
C LEU A 160 9.98 -12.98 -4.87
N GLY A 161 9.60 -12.70 -6.12
CA GLY A 161 10.29 -11.70 -6.95
C GLY A 161 10.26 -10.28 -6.36
N ILE A 162 9.16 -9.89 -5.68
CA ILE A 162 9.09 -8.61 -4.95
C ILE A 162 10.06 -8.60 -3.76
N ILE A 163 10.11 -9.69 -3.00
CA ILE A 163 11.05 -9.84 -1.88
C ILE A 163 12.50 -9.75 -2.38
N ASP A 164 12.82 -10.42 -3.49
CA ASP A 164 14.15 -10.40 -4.09
C ASP A 164 14.53 -9.01 -4.57
N TYR A 165 13.62 -8.29 -5.21
CA TYR A 165 13.84 -6.90 -5.63
C TYR A 165 14.15 -5.99 -4.43
N HIS A 166 13.36 -6.07 -3.35
CA HIS A 166 13.63 -5.29 -2.14
C HIS A 166 14.91 -5.72 -1.40
N SER A 167 15.43 -6.91 -1.70
CA SER A 167 16.72 -7.41 -1.22
C SER A 167 17.90 -7.02 -2.15
N ASP A 168 17.69 -6.13 -3.13
CA ASP A 168 18.66 -5.73 -4.15
C ASP A 168 19.12 -6.88 -5.09
N ASN A 169 18.36 -7.98 -5.11
CA ASN A 169 18.62 -9.15 -5.97
C ASN A 169 17.82 -9.04 -7.29
N VAL A 170 18.10 -8.02 -8.09
CA VAL A 170 17.35 -7.68 -9.31
C VAL A 170 17.26 -8.84 -10.31
N GLU A 171 18.33 -9.58 -10.54
CA GLU A 171 18.33 -10.74 -11.45
C GLU A 171 17.40 -11.87 -10.97
N ALA A 172 17.39 -12.14 -9.66
CA ALA A 172 16.48 -13.13 -9.08
C ALA A 172 15.02 -12.68 -9.22
N ALA A 173 14.74 -11.39 -9.05
CA ALA A 173 13.41 -10.84 -9.29
C ALA A 173 12.94 -11.04 -10.74
N PHE A 174 13.80 -10.80 -11.73
CA PHE A 174 13.51 -11.09 -13.14
C PHE A 174 13.15 -12.56 -13.37
N ASP A 175 13.95 -13.48 -12.82
CA ASP A 175 13.72 -14.92 -12.96
C ASP A 175 12.42 -15.37 -12.28
N CYS A 176 12.12 -14.83 -11.11
CA CYS A 176 10.86 -15.06 -10.39
C CYS A 176 9.64 -14.61 -11.21
N PHE A 177 9.61 -13.39 -11.74
CA PHE A 177 8.50 -12.92 -12.56
C PHE A 177 8.37 -13.68 -13.88
N ARG A 178 9.48 -14.01 -14.55
CA ARG A 178 9.47 -14.85 -15.75
C ARG A 178 8.94 -16.25 -15.46
N THR A 179 9.28 -16.82 -14.31
CA THR A 179 8.79 -18.13 -13.88
C THR A 179 7.29 -18.08 -13.59
N ALA A 180 6.80 -17.03 -12.93
CA ALA A 180 5.37 -16.82 -12.74
C ALA A 180 4.62 -16.83 -14.08
N LEU A 181 5.13 -16.11 -15.10
CA LEU A 181 4.54 -16.04 -16.43
C LEU A 181 4.66 -17.34 -17.26
N LYS A 182 5.63 -18.21 -16.95
CA LYS A 182 5.69 -19.57 -17.52
C LYS A 182 4.55 -20.45 -17.00
N HIS A 183 4.15 -20.26 -15.74
CA HIS A 183 3.06 -21.01 -15.11
C HIS A 183 1.69 -20.45 -15.45
N ASP A 184 1.55 -19.13 -15.48
CA ASP A 184 0.34 -18.43 -15.90
C ASP A 184 0.69 -17.24 -16.80
N GLN A 185 0.49 -17.43 -18.11
CA GLN A 185 0.74 -16.41 -19.13
C GLN A 185 -0.21 -15.22 -19.06
N ARG A 186 -1.30 -15.32 -18.29
CA ARG A 186 -2.29 -14.24 -18.10
C ARG A 186 -2.22 -13.66 -16.68
N HIS A 187 -1.13 -13.87 -15.96
CA HIS A 187 -0.93 -13.31 -14.63
C HIS A 187 -0.52 -11.83 -14.72
N TRP A 188 -1.53 -10.95 -14.69
CA TRP A 188 -1.34 -9.52 -14.93
C TRP A 188 -0.44 -8.85 -13.89
N GLU A 189 -0.47 -9.30 -12.63
CA GLU A 189 0.40 -8.78 -11.58
C GLU A 189 1.87 -9.03 -11.91
N SER A 190 2.23 -10.19 -12.46
CA SER A 190 3.60 -10.46 -12.87
C SER A 190 4.01 -9.71 -14.12
N HIS A 191 3.11 -9.48 -15.08
CA HIS A 191 3.38 -8.58 -16.19
C HIS A 191 3.63 -7.16 -15.71
N TYR A 192 2.80 -6.63 -14.82
CA TYR A 192 2.96 -5.30 -14.25
C TYR A 192 4.26 -5.19 -13.42
N ASN A 193 4.56 -6.17 -12.56
CA ASN A 193 5.78 -6.16 -11.74
C ASN A 193 7.06 -6.30 -12.58
N LEU A 194 7.02 -7.11 -13.65
CA LEU A 194 8.12 -7.24 -14.59
C LEU A 194 8.32 -5.95 -15.40
N ALA A 195 7.24 -5.30 -15.82
CA ALA A 195 7.28 -4.00 -16.49
C ALA A 195 7.89 -2.92 -15.58
N ASN A 196 7.48 -2.92 -14.31
CA ASN A 196 8.05 -2.09 -13.26
C ASN A 196 9.57 -2.31 -13.15
N LEU A 197 10.01 -3.56 -13.06
CA LEU A 197 11.43 -3.90 -12.95
C LEU A 197 12.25 -3.46 -14.18
N TYR A 198 11.68 -3.61 -15.38
CA TYR A 198 12.27 -3.08 -16.61
C TYR A 198 12.33 -1.55 -16.61
N PHE A 199 11.30 -0.88 -16.12
CA PHE A 199 11.25 0.58 -16.01
C PHE A 199 12.35 1.11 -15.08
N ASP A 200 12.50 0.51 -13.89
CA ASP A 200 13.50 0.89 -12.89
C ASP A 200 14.95 0.67 -13.39
N THR A 201 15.15 -0.39 -14.18
CA THR A 201 16.44 -0.66 -14.84
C THR A 201 16.66 0.15 -16.13
N GLY A 202 15.78 1.09 -16.45
CA GLY A 202 15.89 1.99 -17.61
C GLY A 202 15.58 1.35 -18.97
N GLN A 203 15.04 0.13 -18.98
CA GLN A 203 14.67 -0.61 -20.17
C GLN A 203 13.20 -0.34 -20.54
N TYR A 204 12.92 0.81 -21.16
CA TYR A 204 11.55 1.25 -21.39
C TYR A 204 10.81 0.48 -22.49
N ASP A 205 11.50 -0.04 -23.52
CA ASP A 205 10.90 -0.86 -24.58
C ASP A 205 10.23 -2.14 -24.04
N PRO A 206 10.93 -3.01 -23.27
CA PRO A 206 10.29 -4.17 -22.67
C PRO A 206 9.29 -3.81 -21.56
N ALA A 207 9.50 -2.69 -20.85
CA ALA A 207 8.53 -2.20 -19.88
C ALA A 207 7.18 -1.90 -20.55
N ARG A 208 7.19 -1.16 -21.66
CA ARG A 208 6.00 -0.84 -22.46
C ARG A 208 5.23 -2.10 -22.84
N VAL A 209 5.91 -3.10 -23.41
CA VAL A 209 5.27 -4.37 -23.85
C VAL A 209 4.56 -5.05 -22.69
N HIS A 210 5.21 -5.15 -21.53
CA HIS A 210 4.61 -5.82 -20.38
C HIS A 210 3.49 -5.02 -19.71
N TYR A 211 3.56 -3.68 -19.72
CA TYR A 211 2.42 -2.86 -19.30
C TYR A 211 1.23 -2.99 -20.25
N GLU A 212 1.45 -2.99 -21.57
CA GLU A 212 0.38 -3.19 -22.56
C GLU A 212 -0.30 -4.55 -22.36
N LEU A 213 0.47 -5.63 -22.16
CA LEU A 213 -0.07 -6.95 -21.83
C LEU A 213 -0.85 -6.96 -20.50
N ALA A 214 -0.34 -6.30 -19.47
CA ALA A 214 -1.06 -6.17 -18.20
C ALA A 214 -2.39 -5.40 -18.38
N ALA A 215 -2.40 -4.34 -19.20
CA ALA A 215 -3.58 -3.53 -19.48
C ALA A 215 -4.65 -4.31 -20.26
N GLU A 216 -4.24 -5.20 -21.17
CA GLU A 216 -5.17 -6.08 -21.90
C GLU A 216 -5.88 -7.08 -20.96
N ILE A 217 -5.19 -7.53 -19.92
CA ILE A 217 -5.71 -8.53 -18.99
C ILE A 217 -6.53 -7.89 -17.85
N ALA A 218 -6.06 -6.76 -17.30
CA ALA A 218 -6.66 -6.04 -16.18
C ALA A 218 -6.90 -4.55 -16.52
N PRO A 219 -7.84 -4.26 -17.45
CA PRO A 219 -8.10 -2.90 -17.93
C PRO A 219 -8.68 -1.95 -16.87
N GLU A 220 -9.16 -2.47 -15.74
CA GLU A 220 -9.64 -1.70 -14.60
C GLU A 220 -8.51 -1.26 -13.65
N PHE A 221 -7.33 -1.87 -13.74
CA PHE A 221 -6.24 -1.57 -12.82
C PHE A 221 -5.46 -0.33 -13.29
N ARG A 222 -5.97 0.83 -12.87
CA ARG A 222 -5.50 2.17 -13.29
C ARG A 222 -3.98 2.37 -13.26
N ASN A 223 -3.26 1.84 -12.27
CA ASN A 223 -1.82 2.08 -12.11
C ASN A 223 -1.00 1.57 -13.30
N ILE A 224 -1.49 0.57 -14.05
CA ILE A 224 -0.86 0.16 -15.32
C ILE A 224 -0.79 1.34 -16.28
N PHE A 225 -1.88 2.07 -16.47
CA PHE A 225 -1.95 3.19 -17.41
C PHE A 225 -1.10 4.39 -16.97
N PHE A 226 -0.98 4.61 -15.66
CA PHE A 226 -0.08 5.64 -15.14
C PHE A 226 1.38 5.32 -15.47
N ASN A 227 1.85 4.12 -15.11
CA ASN A 227 3.23 3.72 -15.35
C ASN A 227 3.55 3.53 -16.83
N LEU A 228 2.61 3.03 -17.63
CA LEU A 228 2.71 2.97 -19.09
C LEU A 228 2.88 4.37 -19.68
N GLY A 229 2.09 5.34 -19.21
CA GLY A 229 2.22 6.74 -19.63
C GLY A 229 3.59 7.33 -19.34
N LEU A 230 4.17 7.03 -18.16
CA LEU A 230 5.52 7.43 -17.81
C LEU A 230 6.58 6.77 -18.71
N ALA A 231 6.47 5.46 -18.96
CA ALA A 231 7.39 4.73 -19.83
C ALA A 231 7.39 5.31 -21.25
N LEU A 232 6.20 5.56 -21.82
CA LEU A 232 6.02 6.14 -23.14
C LEU A 232 6.58 7.58 -23.23
N ALA A 233 6.39 8.38 -22.19
CA ALA A 233 6.93 9.74 -22.12
C ALA A 233 8.47 9.74 -22.13
N LEU A 234 9.11 8.80 -21.42
CA LEU A 234 10.56 8.63 -21.40
C LEU A 234 11.11 8.12 -22.75
N GLN A 235 10.33 7.35 -23.49
CA GLN A 235 10.64 6.95 -24.88
C GLN A 235 10.42 8.07 -25.91
N GLY A 236 9.80 9.19 -25.52
CA GLY A 236 9.47 10.30 -26.41
C GLY A 236 8.17 10.11 -27.20
N ASP A 237 7.41 9.03 -26.97
CA ASP A 237 6.10 8.80 -27.55
C ASP A 237 5.03 9.58 -26.77
N TYR A 238 5.08 10.91 -26.89
CA TYR A 238 4.18 11.80 -26.17
C TYR A 238 2.71 11.64 -26.57
N GLY A 239 2.44 11.13 -27.77
CA GLY A 239 1.09 10.83 -28.24
C GLY A 239 0.46 9.72 -27.42
N ALA A 240 1.10 8.55 -27.40
CA ALA A 240 0.64 7.40 -26.64
C ALA A 240 0.65 7.66 -25.13
N ALA A 241 1.66 8.40 -24.62
CA ALA A 241 1.72 8.77 -23.20
C ALA A 241 0.48 9.56 -22.74
N ILE A 242 0.00 10.51 -23.56
CA ILE A 242 -1.22 11.29 -23.28
C ILE A 242 -2.45 10.39 -23.25
N GLU A 243 -2.55 9.40 -24.15
CA GLU A 243 -3.68 8.47 -24.19
C GLU A 243 -3.72 7.56 -22.96
N ALA A 244 -2.56 7.01 -22.57
CA ALA A 244 -2.43 6.20 -21.36
C ALA A 244 -2.81 6.99 -20.10
N LEU A 245 -2.26 8.19 -19.90
CA LEU A 245 -2.58 9.02 -18.74
C LEU A 245 -4.04 9.53 -18.75
N SER A 246 -4.63 9.73 -19.93
CA SER A 246 -6.06 10.06 -20.03
C SER A 246 -6.93 8.88 -19.60
N SER A 247 -6.52 7.65 -19.90
CA SER A 247 -7.18 6.43 -19.44
C SER A 247 -7.04 6.26 -17.93
N TYR A 248 -5.84 6.50 -17.37
CA TYR A 248 -5.63 6.55 -15.91
C TYR A 248 -6.60 7.52 -15.24
N ARG A 249 -6.66 8.78 -15.72
CA ARG A 249 -7.56 9.81 -15.18
C ARG A 249 -9.03 9.41 -15.27
N HIS A 250 -9.44 8.70 -16.31
CA HIS A 250 -10.82 8.23 -16.44
C HIS A 250 -11.16 7.16 -15.37
N LEU A 251 -10.18 6.32 -15.02
CA LEU A 251 -10.32 5.24 -14.04
C LEU A 251 -10.10 5.71 -12.59
N ALA A 252 -9.35 6.80 -12.37
CA ALA A 252 -9.01 7.36 -11.06
C ALA A 252 -10.01 8.45 -10.64
N PRO A 253 -10.85 8.24 -9.61
CA PRO A 253 -11.74 9.28 -9.10
C PRO A 253 -11.02 10.29 -8.19
N GLY A 254 -11.47 11.55 -8.20
CA GLY A 254 -11.04 12.57 -7.25
C GLY A 254 -9.60 13.06 -7.46
N GLU A 255 -8.94 13.44 -6.36
CA GLU A 255 -7.60 14.05 -6.34
C GLU A 255 -6.53 13.17 -7.01
N GLU A 256 -6.67 11.85 -6.94
CA GLU A 256 -5.75 10.89 -7.55
C GLU A 256 -5.73 10.99 -9.09
N GLY A 257 -6.88 11.29 -9.71
CA GLY A 257 -6.97 11.53 -11.15
C GLY A 257 -6.46 12.93 -11.54
N GLU A 258 -6.62 13.91 -10.65
CA GLU A 258 -6.12 15.28 -10.84
C GLU A 258 -4.59 15.34 -10.83
N ALA A 259 -3.92 14.47 -10.07
CA ALA A 259 -2.46 14.36 -10.07
C ALA A 259 -1.85 14.11 -11.46
N ALA A 260 -2.61 13.51 -12.39
CA ALA A 260 -2.17 13.30 -13.76
C ALA A 260 -2.34 14.53 -14.68
N GLU A 261 -3.09 15.56 -14.28
CA GLU A 261 -3.37 16.73 -15.12
C GLU A 261 -2.13 17.58 -15.40
N ASP A 262 -1.28 17.77 -14.38
CA ASP A 262 -0.03 18.52 -14.54
C ASP A 262 0.89 17.82 -15.54
N LEU A 263 1.03 16.50 -15.41
CA LEU A 263 1.82 15.69 -16.33
C LEU A 263 1.22 15.71 -17.75
N LEU A 264 -0.11 15.60 -17.87
CA LEU A 264 -0.80 15.72 -19.16
C LEU A 264 -0.60 17.10 -19.80
N ALA A 265 -0.63 18.18 -19.02
CA ALA A 265 -0.41 19.53 -19.50
C ALA A 265 1.02 19.70 -20.04
N VAL A 266 2.02 19.21 -19.29
CA VAL A 266 3.42 19.20 -19.71
C VAL A 266 3.59 18.41 -21.01
N LEU A 267 3.08 17.18 -21.08
CA LEU A 267 3.22 16.33 -22.27
C LEU A 267 2.53 16.92 -23.49
N ARG A 268 1.35 17.53 -23.33
CA ARG A 268 0.65 18.24 -24.43
C ARG A 268 1.48 19.39 -24.98
N LYS A 269 2.12 20.18 -24.10
CA LYS A 269 3.02 21.27 -24.49
C LYS A 269 4.28 20.75 -25.18
N THR A 270 4.91 19.71 -24.62
CA THR A 270 6.09 19.07 -25.21
C THR A 270 5.80 18.50 -26.60
N ARG A 271 4.66 17.81 -26.77
CA ARG A 271 4.21 17.31 -28.08
C ARG A 271 4.00 18.43 -29.09
N GLN A 272 3.40 19.55 -28.68
CA GLN A 272 3.23 20.71 -29.55
C GLN A 272 4.56 21.35 -29.96
N ALA A 273 5.53 21.39 -29.04
CA ALA A 273 6.87 21.91 -29.30
C ALA A 273 7.71 20.98 -30.20
N ALA A 274 7.50 19.67 -30.12
CA ALA A 274 8.20 18.67 -30.92
C ALA A 274 7.78 18.68 -32.42
N GLY A 275 6.65 19.32 -32.76
CA GLY A 275 6.11 19.32 -34.12
C GLY A 275 5.47 17.97 -34.51
N PRO A 276 4.76 17.88 -35.64
CA PRO A 276 4.28 16.60 -36.14
C PRO A 276 5.48 15.70 -36.50
N PRO A 277 5.39 14.38 -36.25
CA PRO A 277 6.42 13.46 -36.74
C PRO A 277 6.51 13.61 -38.26
N ASP A 278 7.73 13.74 -38.78
CA ASP A 278 7.97 13.84 -40.21
C ASP A 278 7.25 12.69 -40.91
N SER A 279 6.26 13.02 -41.73
CA SER A 279 5.49 12.05 -42.50
C SER A 279 6.38 11.49 -43.60
N GLU A 280 6.94 10.30 -43.38
CA GLU A 280 7.55 9.46 -44.43
C GLU A 280 6.51 8.80 -45.34
#